data_AF-A0A1Q5R4T0-F1
#
_entry.id   AF-A0A1Q5R4T0-F1
#
_cell.length_a   1.000
_cell.length_b   1.000
_cell.length_c   1.000
_cell.angle_alpha   90.00
_cell.angle_beta   90.00
_cell.angle_gamma   90.00
#
_symmetry.space_group_name_H-M   'P 1'
#
loop_
_entity.id
_entity.type
_entity.pdbx_description
1 polymer ?
#
loop_
_entity_poly.entity_id
_entity_poly.type
_entity_poly.pdbx_seq_one_letter_code
_entity_poly.pdbx_strand_id
1 'polypeptide(L)'
;MVISTRRLQPPFNDSIGCAISGPLFSRVQTAEGFMGLDLVVEGCARPGHEKEWRRLLERAFSDDQLSEMEVAHFNEISVPGYERISAPRVGFDAAADAWIIKERKAQTPEEIAATLKEFYGYHVLRLVKCDGVPTYSNGGLYDGVDETSFRGAFLKSCGNVIDKQLLEAAWEHKFPETAIKYGRALLAAADAAEISPRVAHQNFLSRLGLVKSVKPLPLPEQLDIVRSAGSWFIFWGERGHPIRAYF
;
A
#
# COMPACT_ATOMS: atom_id res chain seq x y z
N MET A 1 -21.85 -15.60 8.49
CA MET A 1 -20.55 -15.10 9.01
C MET A 1 -19.49 -16.11 8.60
N VAL A 2 -18.93 -15.92 7.41
CA VAL A 2 -17.92 -16.84 6.84
C VAL A 2 -16.56 -16.31 7.26
N ILE A 3 -15.91 -17.00 8.20
CA ILE A 3 -14.53 -16.71 8.60
C ILE A 3 -13.65 -17.20 7.44
N SER A 4 -13.20 -16.27 6.62
CA SER A 4 -12.21 -16.54 5.57
C SER A 4 -10.89 -16.92 6.24
N THR A 5 -10.56 -18.21 6.24
CA THR A 5 -9.23 -18.73 6.59
C THR A 5 -8.27 -18.37 5.46
N ARG A 6 -7.81 -17.12 5.40
CA ARG A 6 -6.71 -16.72 4.52
C ARG A 6 -5.44 -17.43 4.97
N ARG A 7 -4.85 -18.24 4.10
CA ARG A 7 -3.54 -18.84 4.33
C ARG A 7 -2.51 -17.72 4.35
N LEU A 8 -1.85 -17.51 5.48
CA LEU A 8 -0.52 -16.90 5.48
C LEU A 8 0.38 -17.83 4.69
N GLN A 9 0.70 -17.44 3.47
CA GLN A 9 1.75 -18.12 2.74
C GLN A 9 3.06 -17.75 3.43
N PRO A 10 3.91 -18.73 3.77
CA PRO A 10 5.25 -18.42 4.21
C PRO A 10 5.95 -17.59 3.13
N PRO A 11 6.91 -16.71 3.50
CA PRO A 11 7.81 -16.18 2.50
C PRO A 11 8.51 -17.39 1.87
N PHE A 12 8.45 -17.49 0.54
CA PHE A 12 9.14 -18.51 -0.23
C PHE A 12 10.58 -18.64 0.27
N ASN A 13 10.90 -19.78 0.90
CA ASN A 13 12.24 -20.06 1.38
C ASN A 13 13.04 -20.74 0.26
N ASP A 14 14.30 -20.33 0.13
CA ASP A 14 15.37 -20.83 -0.72
C ASP A 14 15.39 -20.39 -2.19
N SER A 15 15.68 -19.10 -2.42
CA SER A 15 16.80 -18.63 -3.25
C SER A 15 16.96 -17.12 -3.15
N ILE A 16 18.20 -16.64 -3.16
CA ILE A 16 18.61 -15.23 -3.24
C ILE A 16 17.75 -14.51 -4.29
N GLY A 17 16.97 -13.53 -3.83
CA GLY A 17 15.99 -12.84 -4.65
C GLY A 17 14.64 -12.89 -3.97
N CYS A 18 14.42 -11.99 -3.00
CA CYS A 18 13.07 -11.56 -2.64
C CYS A 18 12.52 -10.81 -3.86
N ALA A 19 12.20 -11.57 -4.90
CA ALA A 19 11.30 -11.14 -5.91
C ALA A 19 9.97 -11.00 -5.17
N ILE A 20 9.58 -9.74 -4.94
CA ILE A 20 8.19 -9.38 -5.21
C ILE A 20 8.02 -9.57 -6.74
N SER A 21 8.10 -10.82 -7.19
CA SER A 21 7.38 -11.30 -8.35
C SER A 21 5.96 -11.61 -7.87
N GLY A 22 5.31 -10.58 -7.30
CA GLY A 22 3.91 -10.37 -7.68
C GLY A 22 3.91 -10.36 -9.22
N PRO A 23 2.92 -10.97 -9.88
CA PRO A 23 2.98 -11.25 -11.31
C PRO A 23 3.27 -9.96 -12.08
N LEU A 24 4.54 -9.76 -12.46
CA LEU A 24 4.93 -8.73 -13.39
C LEU A 24 4.33 -9.16 -14.73
N PHE A 25 3.32 -8.41 -15.15
CA PHE A 25 2.62 -8.52 -16.43
C PHE A 25 1.62 -9.65 -16.63
N SER A 26 0.95 -10.14 -15.58
CA SER A 26 -0.38 -10.74 -15.82
C SER A 26 -1.41 -9.62 -15.87
N ARG A 27 -1.86 -9.28 -17.09
CA ARG A 27 -3.03 -8.44 -17.31
C ARG A 27 -4.22 -9.18 -16.69
N VAL A 28 -4.49 -8.93 -15.40
CA VAL A 28 -5.66 -9.49 -14.72
C VAL A 28 -6.88 -8.89 -15.39
N GLN A 29 -7.44 -9.62 -16.36
CA GLN A 29 -8.77 -9.36 -16.89
C GLN A 29 -9.77 -9.79 -15.82
N THR A 30 -10.02 -8.94 -14.83
CA THR A 30 -11.22 -9.07 -14.01
C THR A 30 -12.41 -8.56 -14.80
N ALA A 31 -13.40 -9.42 -15.01
CA ALA A 31 -14.69 -9.06 -15.57
C ALA A 31 -15.28 -7.86 -14.80
N GLU A 32 -15.75 -6.86 -15.57
CA GLU A 32 -16.34 -5.58 -15.17
C GLU A 32 -16.86 -5.51 -13.72
N GLY A 33 -15.97 -5.11 -12.81
CA GLY A 33 -16.27 -4.88 -11.41
C GLY A 33 -15.30 -3.85 -10.86
N PHE A 34 -15.53 -2.58 -11.16
CA PHE A 34 -14.81 -1.38 -10.66
C PHE A 34 -13.45 -1.68 -10.02
N MET A 35 -12.38 -1.70 -10.83
CA MET A 35 -11.02 -1.68 -10.30
C MET A 35 -10.89 -0.44 -9.40
N GLY A 36 -10.60 -0.67 -8.12
CA GLY A 36 -10.41 0.39 -7.14
C GLY A 36 -8.99 0.93 -7.27
N LEU A 37 -8.77 2.19 -6.86
CA LEU A 37 -7.40 2.70 -6.71
C LEU A 37 -6.71 1.96 -5.57
N ASP A 38 -5.61 1.32 -5.89
CA ASP A 38 -4.68 0.73 -4.95
C ASP A 38 -3.34 1.45 -5.07
N LEU A 39 -2.82 1.94 -3.94
CA LEU A 39 -1.57 2.67 -3.86
C LEU A 39 -0.53 1.78 -3.19
N VAL A 40 0.50 1.41 -3.94
CA VAL A 40 1.54 0.47 -3.50
C VAL A 40 2.86 1.22 -3.33
N VAL A 41 3.56 0.91 -2.25
CA VAL A 41 4.89 1.44 -1.95
C VAL A 41 5.92 0.65 -2.76
N GLU A 42 6.68 1.35 -3.61
CA GLU A 42 7.78 0.76 -4.36
C GLU A 42 9.07 0.74 -3.55
N GLY A 43 10.03 -0.11 -3.90
CA GLY A 43 11.34 -0.11 -3.25
C GLY A 43 12.11 1.19 -3.49
N CYS A 44 12.81 1.70 -2.48
CA CYS A 44 13.69 2.87 -2.62
C CYS A 44 15.08 2.45 -3.10
N ALA A 45 15.87 3.38 -3.66
CA ALA A 45 17.23 3.07 -4.09
C ALA A 45 18.13 2.56 -2.94
N ARG A 46 18.97 1.56 -3.22
CA ARG A 46 20.16 1.26 -2.41
C ARG A 46 21.20 2.39 -2.57
N PRO A 47 21.98 2.69 -1.52
CA PRO A 47 23.04 3.69 -1.61
C PRO A 47 24.00 3.42 -2.78
N GLY A 48 24.23 4.43 -3.62
CA GLY A 48 25.11 4.34 -4.79
C GLY A 48 24.42 3.91 -6.09
N HIS A 49 23.15 3.50 -6.03
CA HIS A 49 22.38 3.08 -7.21
C HIS A 49 21.26 4.07 -7.59
N GLU A 50 21.21 5.26 -7.01
CA GLU A 50 20.09 6.20 -7.10
C GLU A 50 19.76 6.59 -8.55
N LYS A 51 20.79 6.86 -9.36
CA LYS A 51 20.61 7.27 -10.76
C LYS A 51 20.03 6.15 -11.62
N GLU A 52 20.54 4.94 -11.44
CA GLU A 52 20.09 3.78 -12.21
C GLU A 52 18.68 3.35 -11.79
N TRP A 53 18.44 3.27 -10.48
CA TRP A 53 17.13 3.02 -9.90
C TRP A 53 16.10 4.01 -10.41
N ARG A 54 16.42 5.31 -10.43
CA ARG A 54 15.53 6.36 -10.96
C ARG A 54 15.15 6.09 -12.42
N ARG A 55 16.13 5.75 -13.27
CA ARG A 55 15.90 5.46 -14.70
C ARG A 55 14.95 4.27 -14.90
N LEU A 56 15.14 3.19 -14.14
CA LEU A 56 14.29 2.00 -14.22
C LEU A 56 12.87 2.28 -13.72
N LEU A 57 12.76 3.03 -12.62
CA LEU A 57 11.48 3.46 -12.06
C LEU A 57 10.69 4.36 -13.03
N GLU A 58 11.33 5.35 -13.65
CA GLU A 58 10.71 6.24 -14.63
C GLU A 58 10.11 5.47 -15.81
N ARG A 59 10.85 4.49 -16.34
CA ARG A 59 10.34 3.58 -17.37
C ARG A 59 9.17 2.76 -16.86
N ALA A 60 9.29 2.18 -15.67
CA ALA A 60 8.22 1.41 -15.07
C ALA A 60 6.95 2.26 -14.78
N PHE A 61 7.05 3.56 -14.59
CA PHE A 61 5.92 4.50 -14.43
C PHE A 61 5.38 5.02 -15.76
N SER A 62 6.09 4.81 -16.86
CA SER A 62 5.68 5.21 -18.21
C SER A 62 5.02 4.06 -18.98
N ASP A 63 4.65 2.99 -18.28
CA ASP A 63 4.15 1.72 -18.84
C ASP A 63 5.12 1.03 -19.83
N ASP A 64 6.40 1.42 -19.84
CA ASP A 64 7.42 0.73 -20.59
C ASP A 64 7.70 -0.65 -19.95
N GLN A 65 7.66 -1.70 -20.77
CA GLN A 65 8.02 -3.03 -20.29
C GLN A 65 9.51 -3.10 -19.98
N LEU A 66 9.82 -3.44 -18.73
CA LEU A 66 11.16 -3.85 -18.31
C LEU A 66 11.37 -5.32 -18.69
N SER A 67 12.55 -5.64 -19.20
CA SER A 67 12.94 -7.05 -19.40
C SER A 67 13.08 -7.79 -18.06
N GLU A 68 13.04 -9.12 -18.06
CA GLU A 68 13.23 -9.93 -16.84
C GLU A 68 14.56 -9.63 -16.13
N MET A 69 15.63 -9.40 -16.90
CA MET A 69 16.93 -8.99 -16.37
C MET A 69 16.88 -7.62 -15.71
N GLU A 70 16.16 -6.67 -16.31
CA GLU A 70 16.00 -5.32 -15.73
C GLU A 70 15.13 -5.34 -14.48
N VAL A 71 14.10 -6.19 -14.42
CA VAL A 71 13.30 -6.43 -13.22
C VAL A 71 14.16 -7.01 -12.10
N ALA A 72 14.95 -8.05 -12.39
CA ALA A 72 15.84 -8.66 -11.42
C ALA A 72 16.85 -7.64 -10.88
N HIS A 73 17.45 -6.87 -11.79
CA HIS A 73 18.38 -5.80 -11.43
C HIS A 73 17.72 -4.69 -10.62
N PHE A 74 16.51 -4.26 -11.02
CA PHE A 74 15.73 -3.26 -10.30
C PHE A 74 15.44 -3.71 -8.85
N ASN A 75 15.10 -4.98 -8.66
CA ASN A 75 14.89 -5.57 -7.33
C ASN A 75 16.20 -5.63 -6.52
N GLU A 76 17.32 -5.98 -7.15
CA GLU A 76 18.63 -6.03 -6.50
C GLU A 76 19.04 -4.65 -5.96
N ILE A 77 18.87 -3.59 -6.76
CA ILE A 77 19.26 -2.23 -6.39
C ILE A 77 18.19 -1.47 -5.58
N SER A 78 17.10 -2.15 -5.21
CA SER A 78 16.01 -1.60 -4.40
C SER A 78 16.02 -2.13 -2.97
N VAL A 79 15.53 -1.30 -2.05
CA VAL A 79 15.21 -1.65 -0.66
C VAL A 79 13.70 -1.61 -0.50
N PRO A 80 13.04 -2.73 -0.19
CA PRO A 80 11.58 -2.78 -0.04
C PRO A 80 11.11 -1.99 1.19
N GLY A 81 9.85 -1.55 1.18
CA GLY A 81 9.28 -0.72 2.25
C GLY A 81 9.33 -1.36 3.63
N TYR A 82 9.05 -2.66 3.73
CA TYR A 82 9.03 -3.39 5.01
C TYR A 82 10.40 -3.39 5.73
N GLU A 83 11.52 -3.29 5.01
CA GLU A 83 12.86 -3.19 5.62
C GLU A 83 13.10 -1.82 6.27
N ARG A 84 12.39 -0.77 5.84
CA ARG A 84 12.57 0.62 6.31
C ARG A 84 11.69 1.02 7.49
N ILE A 85 10.80 0.13 7.92
CA ILE A 85 9.87 0.38 9.03
C ILE A 85 10.17 -0.46 10.28
N SER A 86 11.34 -1.12 10.31
CA SER A 86 11.81 -1.91 11.44
C SER A 86 10.77 -2.92 11.92
N ALA A 87 10.09 -3.58 10.98
CA ALA A 87 9.10 -4.58 11.32
C ALA A 87 9.75 -5.77 12.05
N PRO A 88 9.17 -6.25 13.17
CA PRO A 88 9.69 -7.41 13.89
C PRO A 88 9.84 -8.63 12.98
N ARG A 89 10.93 -9.37 13.12
CA ARG A 89 11.28 -10.51 12.27
C ARG A 89 11.23 -11.82 13.02
N VAL A 90 10.57 -12.82 12.44
CA VAL A 90 10.52 -14.18 12.99
C VAL A 90 11.92 -14.78 13.04
N GLY A 91 12.30 -15.37 14.18
CA GLY A 91 13.62 -15.90 14.49
C GLY A 91 14.61 -14.86 15.04
N PHE A 92 14.24 -13.58 15.07
CA PHE A 92 15.07 -12.48 15.57
C PHE A 92 14.39 -11.75 16.73
N ASP A 93 13.07 -11.55 16.64
CA ASP A 93 12.27 -10.81 17.60
C ASP A 93 11.24 -11.71 18.28
N ALA A 94 11.28 -11.78 19.61
CA ALA A 94 10.37 -12.62 20.40
C ALA A 94 8.87 -12.28 20.16
N ALA A 95 8.55 -11.02 19.86
CA ALA A 95 7.19 -10.60 19.54
C ALA A 95 6.70 -11.16 18.20
N ALA A 96 7.58 -11.25 17.19
CA ALA A 96 7.27 -11.84 15.90
C ALA A 96 7.06 -13.36 16.02
N ASP A 97 7.93 -14.03 16.78
CA ASP A 97 7.83 -15.47 17.06
C ASP A 97 6.50 -15.81 17.74
N ALA A 98 6.18 -15.09 18.82
CA ALA A 98 4.91 -15.27 19.54
C ALA A 98 3.70 -15.02 18.65
N TRP A 99 3.78 -14.01 17.76
CA TRP A 99 2.71 -13.71 16.82
C TRP A 99 2.49 -14.85 15.83
N ILE A 100 3.54 -15.35 15.16
CA ILE A 100 3.37 -16.38 14.13
C ILE A 100 2.96 -17.73 14.73
N ILE A 101 3.45 -18.09 15.92
CA ILE A 101 3.03 -19.29 16.65
C ILE A 101 1.52 -19.24 16.92
N LYS A 102 1.03 -18.11 17.44
CA LYS A 102 -0.39 -17.89 17.72
C LYS A 102 -1.23 -17.95 16.45
N GLU A 103 -0.78 -17.28 15.40
CA GLU A 103 -1.51 -17.15 14.14
C GLU A 103 -1.61 -18.49 13.39
N ARG A 104 -0.55 -19.31 13.44
CA ARG A 104 -0.54 -20.69 12.91
C ARG A 104 -1.17 -21.70 13.85
N LYS A 105 -1.54 -21.28 15.07
CA LYS A 105 -2.11 -22.13 16.13
C LYS A 105 -1.22 -23.33 16.47
N ALA A 106 0.10 -23.17 16.41
CA ALA A 106 1.05 -24.22 16.80
C ALA A 106 1.00 -24.43 18.31
N GLN A 107 0.84 -25.68 18.76
CA GLN A 107 0.64 -26.03 20.17
C GLN A 107 1.75 -26.93 20.71
N THR A 108 2.29 -27.84 19.90
CA THR A 108 3.37 -28.73 20.35
C THR A 108 4.76 -28.12 20.12
N PRO A 109 5.79 -28.55 20.87
CA PRO A 109 7.17 -28.11 20.62
C PRO A 109 7.62 -28.34 19.17
N GLU A 110 7.22 -29.45 18.55
CA GLU A 110 7.54 -29.79 17.17
C GLU A 110 6.84 -28.86 16.17
N GLU A 111 5.55 -28.56 16.38
CA GLU A 111 4.78 -27.62 15.55
C GLU A 111 5.33 -26.20 15.65
N ILE A 112 5.72 -25.77 16.86
CA ILE A 112 6.34 -24.47 17.11
C ILE A 112 7.68 -24.39 16.37
N ALA A 113 8.54 -25.39 16.52
CA ALA A 113 9.84 -25.42 15.83
C ALA A 113 9.68 -25.42 14.30
N ALA A 114 8.73 -26.19 13.77
CA ALA A 114 8.42 -26.22 12.34
C ALA A 114 7.91 -24.85 11.85
N THR A 115 7.03 -24.19 12.60
CA THR A 115 6.49 -22.86 12.28
C THR A 115 7.60 -21.80 12.26
N LEU A 116 8.45 -21.76 13.28
CA LEU A 116 9.55 -20.80 13.35
C LEU A 116 10.57 -21.03 12.22
N LYS A 117 10.82 -22.29 11.85
CA LYS A 117 11.68 -22.63 10.72
C LYS A 117 11.06 -22.23 9.38
N GLU A 118 9.78 -22.49 9.18
CA GLU A 118 9.03 -22.15 7.95
C GLU A 118 9.03 -20.63 7.71
N PHE A 119 8.89 -19.83 8.76
CA PHE A 119 8.76 -18.37 8.68
C PHE A 119 10.04 -17.60 9.04
N TYR A 120 11.19 -18.26 9.19
CA TYR A 120 12.44 -17.59 9.61
C TYR A 120 12.77 -16.39 8.70
N GLY A 121 12.97 -15.22 9.31
CA GLY A 121 13.26 -13.96 8.61
C GLY A 121 12.03 -13.18 8.11
N TYR A 122 10.82 -13.73 8.22
CA TYR A 122 9.57 -13.06 7.85
C TYR A 122 9.34 -11.79 8.67
N HIS A 123 9.02 -10.67 8.00
CA HIS A 123 8.69 -9.39 8.63
C HIS A 123 7.20 -9.33 9.00
N VAL A 124 6.89 -9.16 10.28
CA VAL A 124 5.52 -9.11 10.79
C VAL A 124 5.01 -7.67 10.81
N LEU A 125 4.56 -7.18 9.66
CA LEU A 125 4.04 -5.81 9.48
C LEU A 125 2.90 -5.46 10.43
N ARG A 126 2.06 -6.44 10.80
CA ARG A 126 0.91 -6.25 11.71
C ARG A 126 1.29 -5.83 13.13
N LEU A 127 2.55 -6.01 13.53
CA LEU A 127 3.05 -5.56 14.82
C LEU A 127 3.57 -4.12 14.79
N VAL A 128 3.73 -3.54 13.60
CA VAL A 128 4.22 -2.16 13.43
C VAL A 128 3.07 -1.18 13.62
N LYS A 129 3.31 -0.13 14.41
CA LYS A 129 2.41 1.01 14.58
C LYS A 129 3.08 2.27 14.07
N CYS A 130 2.85 2.60 12.81
CA CYS A 130 3.34 3.82 12.19
C CYS A 130 2.47 4.20 10.98
N ASP A 131 2.67 5.41 10.47
CA ASP A 131 1.93 5.89 9.29
C ASP A 131 2.23 5.10 8.01
N GLY A 132 3.30 4.32 7.98
CA GLY A 132 3.65 3.43 6.86
C GLY A 132 2.77 2.19 6.73
N VAL A 133 2.02 1.83 7.78
CA VAL A 133 1.07 0.71 7.80
C VAL A 133 -0.32 1.30 8.06
N PRO A 134 -1.02 1.79 7.01
CA PRO A 134 -2.21 2.59 7.19
C PRO A 134 -3.41 1.73 7.62
N THR A 135 -4.34 2.31 8.37
CA THR A 135 -5.61 1.65 8.73
C THR A 135 -6.42 1.26 7.49
N TYR A 136 -6.36 2.07 6.45
CA TYR A 136 -7.07 1.90 5.18
C TYR A 136 -6.24 1.12 4.15
N SER A 137 -5.62 0.00 4.58
CA SER A 137 -4.78 -0.82 3.70
C SER A 137 -5.58 -1.79 2.83
N ASN A 138 -5.07 -2.10 1.64
CA ASN A 138 -5.49 -3.21 0.78
C ASN A 138 -4.65 -4.49 1.00
N GLY A 139 -3.81 -4.50 2.03
CA GLY A 139 -2.98 -5.64 2.43
C GLY A 139 -3.77 -6.94 2.59
N GLY A 140 -3.29 -7.99 1.94
CA GLY A 140 -3.86 -9.33 1.97
C GLY A 140 -5.18 -9.50 1.22
N LEU A 141 -5.70 -8.48 0.50
CA LEU A 141 -6.88 -8.63 -0.35
C LEU A 141 -6.63 -9.55 -1.55
N TYR A 142 -5.41 -9.54 -2.08
CA TYR A 142 -4.94 -10.35 -3.21
C TYR A 142 -3.41 -10.46 -3.17
N ASP A 143 -2.84 -11.34 -3.99
CA ASP A 143 -1.41 -11.61 -4.03
C ASP A 143 -0.62 -10.40 -4.56
N GLY A 144 0.55 -10.15 -3.97
CA GLY A 144 1.45 -9.05 -4.38
C GLY A 144 1.20 -7.71 -3.68
N VAL A 145 0.28 -7.66 -2.71
CA VAL A 145 0.00 -6.45 -1.92
C VAL A 145 0.05 -6.75 -0.43
N ASP A 146 0.95 -6.08 0.26
CA ASP A 146 1.16 -6.20 1.70
C ASP A 146 0.47 -5.07 2.50
N GLU A 147 0.55 -5.14 3.82
CA GLU A 147 -0.06 -4.17 4.73
C GLU A 147 0.52 -2.73 4.63
N THR A 148 1.60 -2.50 3.87
CA THR A 148 2.12 -1.14 3.63
C THR A 148 1.33 -0.38 2.57
N SER A 149 0.51 -1.06 1.79
CA SER A 149 -0.33 -0.47 0.75
C SER A 149 -1.50 0.36 1.30
N PHE A 150 -1.99 1.32 0.53
CA PHE A 150 -3.16 2.14 0.86
C PHE A 150 -4.27 1.96 -0.20
N ARG A 151 -5.50 1.69 0.26
CA ARG A 151 -6.69 1.58 -0.61
C ARG A 151 -7.18 2.97 -1.00
N GLY A 152 -6.57 3.55 -2.03
CA GLY A 152 -6.90 4.89 -2.54
C GLY A 152 -8.37 5.07 -2.98
N ALA A 153 -9.09 3.98 -3.25
CA ALA A 153 -10.50 4.02 -3.62
C ALA A 153 -11.40 4.73 -2.58
N PHE A 154 -11.00 4.74 -1.30
CA PHE A 154 -11.74 5.44 -0.25
C PHE A 154 -11.78 6.96 -0.43
N LEU A 155 -10.79 7.54 -1.13
CA LEU A 155 -10.75 8.98 -1.43
C LEU A 155 -11.95 9.43 -2.28
N LYS A 156 -12.55 8.54 -3.09
CA LYS A 156 -13.76 8.85 -3.88
C LYS A 156 -14.96 9.27 -3.01
N SER A 157 -14.99 8.83 -1.76
CA SER A 157 -16.07 9.14 -0.81
C SER A 157 -15.77 10.35 0.07
N CYS A 158 -14.63 11.03 -0.16
CA CYS A 158 -14.10 12.12 0.65
C CYS A 158 -14.36 13.51 0.04
N GLY A 159 -15.39 13.66 -0.80
CA GLY A 159 -15.67 14.89 -1.56
C GLY A 159 -16.06 16.12 -0.72
N ASN A 160 -16.35 15.96 0.57
CA ASN A 160 -16.52 17.10 1.48
C ASN A 160 -15.18 17.62 2.01
N VAL A 161 -14.08 16.88 1.81
CA VAL A 161 -12.74 17.23 2.29
C VAL A 161 -11.84 17.63 1.12
N ILE A 162 -11.73 16.75 0.13
CA ILE A 162 -10.86 16.94 -1.04
C ILE A 162 -11.66 17.40 -2.26
N ASP A 163 -11.07 18.24 -3.10
CA ASP A 163 -11.66 18.58 -4.39
C ASP A 163 -11.34 17.56 -5.48
N LYS A 164 -11.95 17.79 -6.64
CA LYS A 164 -11.76 16.97 -7.82
C LYS A 164 -10.29 16.91 -8.26
N GLN A 165 -9.57 18.03 -8.21
CA GLN A 165 -8.16 18.06 -8.63
C GLN A 165 -7.29 17.20 -7.71
N LEU A 166 -7.48 17.31 -6.39
CA LEU A 166 -6.73 16.51 -5.42
C LEU A 166 -7.11 15.02 -5.49
N LEU A 167 -8.36 14.71 -5.81
CA LEU A 167 -8.82 13.33 -6.06
C LEU A 167 -8.22 12.75 -7.35
N GLU A 168 -8.20 13.52 -8.45
CA GLU A 168 -7.61 13.09 -9.72
C GLU A 168 -6.11 12.83 -9.58
N ALA A 169 -5.41 13.69 -8.85
CA ALA A 169 -4.00 13.49 -8.54
C ALA A 169 -3.74 12.18 -7.77
N ALA A 170 -4.71 11.58 -7.08
CA ALA A 170 -4.52 10.29 -6.42
C ALA A 170 -4.20 9.15 -7.41
N TRP A 171 -4.64 9.27 -8.67
CA TRP A 171 -4.49 8.23 -9.70
C TRP A 171 -3.15 8.30 -10.43
N GLU A 172 -2.27 9.21 -10.05
CA GLU A 172 -0.95 9.35 -10.66
C GLU A 172 0.12 8.69 -9.79
N HIS A 173 1.06 7.98 -10.41
CA HIS A 173 2.29 7.55 -9.77
C HIS A 173 3.05 8.75 -9.17
N LYS A 174 3.72 8.55 -8.03
CA LYS A 174 4.44 9.63 -7.33
C LYS A 174 5.86 9.21 -7.02
N PHE A 175 6.80 10.01 -7.49
CA PHE A 175 8.14 10.03 -6.92
C PHE A 175 8.10 10.56 -5.48
N PRO A 176 9.13 10.26 -4.66
CA PRO A 176 9.11 10.57 -3.23
C PRO A 176 8.82 12.05 -2.93
N GLU A 177 9.45 12.97 -3.65
CA GLU A 177 9.26 14.41 -3.51
C GLU A 177 7.83 14.88 -3.86
N THR A 178 7.19 14.22 -4.83
CA THR A 178 5.80 14.51 -5.23
C THR A 178 4.83 13.87 -4.25
N ALA A 179 5.14 12.70 -3.71
CA ALA A 179 4.38 12.04 -2.65
C ALA A 179 4.29 12.94 -1.40
N ILE A 180 5.41 13.52 -0.95
CA ILE A 180 5.42 14.44 0.19
C ILE A 180 4.51 15.66 -0.07
N LYS A 181 4.64 16.30 -1.23
CA LYS A 181 3.81 17.47 -1.59
C LYS A 181 2.33 17.11 -1.62
N TYR A 182 1.98 15.96 -2.21
CA TYR A 182 0.61 15.48 -2.26
C TYR A 182 0.06 15.17 -0.87
N GLY A 183 0.82 14.47 -0.03
CA GLY A 183 0.43 14.18 1.34
C GLY A 183 0.18 15.45 2.17
N ARG A 184 1.02 16.48 2.03
CA ARG A 184 0.80 17.79 2.67
C ARG A 184 -0.47 18.49 2.18
N ALA A 185 -0.77 18.39 0.88
CA ALA A 185 -2.00 18.94 0.32
C ALA A 185 -3.25 18.23 0.86
N LEU A 186 -3.20 16.91 1.05
CA LEU A 186 -4.27 16.13 1.70
C LEU A 186 -4.49 16.59 3.15
N LEU A 187 -3.42 16.72 3.93
CA LEU A 187 -3.53 17.19 5.33
C LEU A 187 -4.11 18.60 5.41
N ALA A 188 -3.63 19.53 4.56
CA ALA A 188 -4.17 20.89 4.52
C ALA A 188 -5.65 20.93 4.13
N ALA A 189 -6.08 20.04 3.21
CA ALA A 189 -7.49 19.92 2.85
C ALA A 189 -8.35 19.38 4.01
N ALA A 190 -7.84 18.40 4.77
CA ALA A 190 -8.49 17.89 5.97
C ALA A 190 -8.67 18.99 7.03
N ASP A 191 -7.63 19.76 7.32
CA ASP A 191 -7.69 20.82 8.33
C ASP A 191 -8.65 21.95 7.92
N ALA A 192 -8.67 22.32 6.63
CA ALA A 192 -9.65 23.28 6.12
C ALA A 192 -11.09 22.77 6.23
N ALA A 193 -11.32 21.49 5.95
CA ALA A 193 -12.65 20.88 5.98
C ALA A 193 -13.19 20.66 7.40
N GLU A 194 -12.33 20.59 8.42
CA GLU A 194 -12.77 20.57 9.82
C GLU A 194 -13.44 21.88 10.24
N ILE A 195 -12.97 23.02 9.70
CA ILE A 195 -13.54 24.35 9.96
C ILE A 195 -14.73 24.63 9.04
N SER A 196 -14.58 24.33 7.74
CA SER A 196 -15.55 24.64 6.71
C SER A 196 -15.63 23.50 5.70
N PRO A 197 -16.42 22.45 5.98
CA PRO A 197 -16.56 21.31 5.08
C PRO A 197 -17.06 21.75 3.71
N ARG A 198 -16.53 21.15 2.65
CA ARG A 198 -17.04 21.38 1.30
C ARG A 198 -18.45 20.80 1.18
N VAL A 199 -19.32 21.51 0.48
CA VAL A 199 -20.64 20.99 0.09
C VAL A 199 -20.48 20.23 -1.22
N ALA A 200 -20.38 18.89 -1.16
CA ALA A 200 -20.33 18.07 -2.36
C ALA A 200 -21.55 18.37 -3.25
N HIS A 201 -21.29 18.98 -4.41
CA HIS A 201 -22.33 19.24 -5.40
C HIS A 201 -22.76 17.92 -6.03
N GLN A 202 -23.90 17.40 -5.58
CA GLN A 202 -24.55 16.31 -6.30
C GLN A 202 -25.00 16.83 -7.67
N ASN A 203 -24.43 16.25 -8.73
CA ASN A 203 -24.84 16.55 -10.09
C ASN A 203 -26.35 16.33 -10.25
N PHE A 204 -26.99 17.15 -11.07
CA PHE A 204 -28.44 17.07 -11.30
C PHE A 204 -28.90 15.67 -11.73
N LEU A 205 -28.06 14.96 -12.51
CA LEU A 205 -28.34 13.59 -12.96
C LEU A 205 -28.34 12.55 -11.84
N SER A 206 -27.51 12.71 -10.80
CA SER A 206 -27.55 11.82 -9.64
C SER A 206 -28.75 12.10 -8.74
N ARG A 207 -29.23 13.36 -8.68
CA ARG A 207 -30.52 13.68 -8.02
C ARG A 207 -31.72 13.04 -8.72
N LEU A 208 -31.64 12.85 -10.04
CA LEU A 208 -32.65 12.15 -10.83
C LEU A 208 -32.53 10.61 -10.79
N GLY A 209 -31.55 10.07 -10.06
CA GLY A 209 -31.32 8.63 -9.96
C GLY A 209 -30.79 7.98 -11.25
N LEU A 210 -30.39 8.78 -12.25
CA LEU A 210 -29.88 8.30 -13.53
C LEU A 210 -28.42 7.82 -13.44
N VAL A 211 -27.69 8.29 -12.43
CA VAL A 211 -26.32 7.87 -12.14
C VAL A 211 -26.21 7.50 -10.67
N LYS A 212 -25.65 6.32 -10.39
CA LYS A 212 -25.39 5.86 -9.03
C LYS A 212 -24.30 6.75 -8.41
N SER A 213 -24.69 7.77 -7.65
CA SER A 213 -23.73 8.60 -6.90
C SER A 213 -23.20 7.83 -5.70
N VAL A 214 -21.89 7.85 -5.50
CA VAL A 214 -21.28 7.44 -4.24
C VAL A 214 -21.80 8.37 -3.14
N LYS A 215 -22.53 7.81 -2.17
CA LYS A 215 -22.96 8.58 -0.99
C LYS A 215 -21.69 8.96 -0.20
N PRO A 216 -21.47 10.25 0.11
CA PRO A 216 -20.31 10.64 0.91
C PRO A 216 -20.39 9.97 2.29
N LEU A 217 -19.22 9.61 2.83
CA LEU A 217 -19.11 9.12 4.21
C LEU A 217 -19.44 10.24 5.20
N PRO A 218 -19.74 9.93 6.48
CA PRO A 218 -19.75 10.95 7.53
C PRO A 218 -18.44 11.76 7.54
N LEU A 219 -18.53 13.06 7.81
CA LEU A 219 -17.34 13.94 7.78
C LEU A 219 -16.18 13.43 8.64
N PRO A 220 -16.39 12.94 9.89
CA PRO A 220 -15.29 12.41 10.70
C PRO A 220 -14.53 11.26 10.01
N GLU A 221 -15.25 10.37 9.32
CA GLU A 221 -14.63 9.26 8.57
C GLU A 221 -13.85 9.78 7.35
N GLN A 222 -14.39 10.79 6.63
CA GLN A 222 -13.66 11.40 5.51
C GLN A 222 -12.35 12.07 5.99
N LEU A 223 -12.40 12.79 7.12
CA LEU A 223 -11.22 13.42 7.71
C LEU A 223 -10.18 12.37 8.11
N ASP A 224 -10.60 11.28 8.74
CA ASP A 224 -9.70 10.19 9.15
C ASP A 224 -9.02 9.50 7.95
N ILE A 225 -9.79 9.20 6.89
CA ILE A 225 -9.25 8.64 5.63
C ILE A 225 -8.22 9.58 5.01
N VAL A 226 -8.56 10.86 4.86
CA VAL A 226 -7.69 11.84 4.18
C VAL A 226 -6.44 12.12 5.00
N ARG A 227 -6.55 12.16 6.34
CA ARG A 227 -5.39 12.30 7.24
C ARG A 227 -4.49 11.08 7.18
N SER A 228 -5.06 9.88 7.25
CA SER A 228 -4.31 8.64 7.11
C SER A 228 -3.56 8.57 5.78
N ALA A 229 -4.22 8.91 4.66
CA ALA A 229 -3.58 8.99 3.35
C ALA A 229 -2.45 10.04 3.33
N GLY A 230 -2.71 11.24 3.86
CA GLY A 230 -1.74 12.33 3.91
C GLY A 230 -0.46 11.96 4.67
N SER A 231 -0.62 11.42 5.88
CA SER A 231 0.50 10.93 6.70
C SER A 231 1.25 9.79 6.03
N TRP A 232 0.54 8.85 5.41
CA TRP A 232 1.13 7.72 4.70
C TRP A 232 2.01 8.16 3.51
N PHE A 233 1.51 9.09 2.67
CA PHE A 233 2.27 9.64 1.54
C PHE A 233 3.54 10.37 2.00
N ILE A 234 3.45 11.15 3.09
CA ILE A 234 4.61 11.84 3.67
C ILE A 234 5.59 10.82 4.23
N PHE A 235 5.12 9.86 5.00
CA PHE A 235 5.94 8.84 5.66
C PHE A 235 6.84 8.09 4.68
N TRP A 236 6.26 7.62 3.57
CA TRP A 236 7.00 6.89 2.54
C TRP A 236 7.85 7.79 1.66
N GLY A 237 7.34 8.97 1.29
CA GLY A 237 8.10 9.95 0.52
C GLY A 237 9.36 10.44 1.24
N GLU A 238 9.29 10.69 2.56
CA GLU A 238 10.46 11.07 3.37
C GLU A 238 11.51 9.97 3.48
N ARG A 239 11.10 8.70 3.28
CA ARG A 239 11.99 7.54 3.25
C ARG A 239 12.49 7.20 1.84
N GLY A 240 12.18 8.03 0.85
CA GLY A 240 12.62 7.84 -0.52
C GLY A 240 11.84 6.78 -1.30
N HIS A 241 10.70 6.33 -0.79
CA HIS A 241 9.86 5.36 -1.48
C HIS A 241 8.89 6.06 -2.45
N PRO A 242 8.87 5.66 -3.73
CA PRO A 242 7.84 6.08 -4.66
C PRO A 242 6.54 5.33 -4.40
N ILE A 243 5.43 5.91 -4.87
CA ILE A 243 4.10 5.33 -4.78
C ILE A 243 3.58 5.03 -6.18
N ARG A 244 3.19 3.78 -6.42
CA ARG A 244 2.52 3.37 -7.65
C ARG A 244 1.01 3.30 -7.45
N ALA A 245 0.26 4.00 -8.31
CA ALA A 245 -1.17 3.84 -8.46
C ALA A 245 -1.51 2.66 -9.40
N TYR A 246 -2.37 1.75 -8.94
CA TYR A 246 -2.99 0.69 -9.73
C TYR A 246 -4.49 0.93 -9.83
N PHE A 247 -5.04 0.86 -11.04
CA PHE A 247 -6.43 1.23 -11.32
C PHE A 247 -6.99 0.68 -12.62
#